data_AF-A0A8J6IAE8-F1
#
_entry.id   AF-A0A8J6IAE8-F1
#
_cell.length_a   1.000
_cell.length_b   1.000
_cell.length_c   1.000
_cell.angle_alpha   90.00
_cell.angle_beta   90.00
_cell.angle_gamma   90.00
#
_symmetry.space_group_name_H-M   'P 1'
#
loop_
_entity.id
_entity.type
_entity.pdbx_description
1 polymer ?
#
loop_
_entity_poly.entity_id
_entity_poly.type
_entity_poly.pdbx_seq_one_letter_code
_entity_poly.pdbx_strand_id
1 'polypeptide(L)' 'MLLRSTGAARRTLSSRELEILNLIAEGMTNRQIGEQLLLAEKTVKNYVSGLLAKLGMKSRIQAAVLSAETRGKDRSHVA' A
#
# COMPACT_ATOMS: atom_id res chain seq x y z
N MET A 1 -6.99 -23.38 2.83
CA MET A 1 -7.11 -22.24 3.77
C MET A 1 -6.91 -20.94 2.97
N LEU A 2 -7.79 -19.95 3.16
CA LEU A 2 -8.20 -18.93 2.19
C LEU A 2 -7.15 -17.84 1.87
N LEU A 3 -6.59 -17.81 0.65
CA LEU A 3 -5.74 -16.70 0.15
C LEU A 3 -6.31 -15.96 -1.08
N ARG A 4 -7.62 -16.04 -1.34
CA ARG A 4 -8.22 -15.55 -2.60
C ARG A 4 -8.96 -14.20 -2.54
N SER A 5 -8.74 -13.33 -1.54
CA SER A 5 -9.50 -12.05 -1.43
C SER A 5 -8.69 -10.75 -1.34
N THR A 6 -7.36 -10.79 -1.25
CA THR A 6 -6.53 -9.57 -1.14
C THR A 6 -6.58 -8.68 -2.40
N GLY A 7 -6.74 -9.29 -3.58
CA GLY A 7 -6.89 -8.55 -4.84
C GLY A 7 -8.18 -7.72 -4.93
N ALA A 8 -9.25 -8.13 -4.24
CA ALA A 8 -10.50 -7.38 -4.19
C ALA A 8 -10.42 -6.19 -3.24
N ALA A 9 -9.78 -6.37 -2.08
CA ALA A 9 -9.55 -5.28 -1.11
C ALA A 9 -8.66 -4.17 -1.67
N ARG A 10 -7.74 -4.49 -2.60
CA ARG A 10 -6.94 -3.46 -3.29
C ARG A 10 -7.77 -2.61 -4.25
N ARG A 11 -8.81 -3.18 -4.88
CA ARG A 11 -9.70 -2.44 -5.80
C ARG A 11 -10.62 -1.44 -5.10
N THR A 12 -10.79 -1.56 -3.78
CA THR A 12 -11.58 -0.61 -2.98
C THR A 12 -10.75 0.54 -2.40
N LEU A 13 -9.42 0.51 -2.59
CA LEU A 13 -8.55 1.61 -2.22
C LEU A 13 -8.72 2.77 -3.20
N SER A 14 -8.76 3.97 -2.66
CA SER A 14 -8.68 5.19 -3.46
C SER A 14 -7.32 5.29 -4.17
N SER A 15 -7.23 6.12 -5.22
CA SER A 15 -5.96 6.39 -5.91
C SER A 15 -4.87 6.86 -4.95
N ARG A 16 -5.24 7.68 -3.96
CA ARG A 16 -4.31 8.18 -2.94
C ARG A 16 -3.81 7.09 -2.01
N GLU A 17 -4.69 6.17 -1.61
CA GLU A 17 -4.32 5.01 -0.79
C GLU A 17 -3.43 4.03 -1.56
N LEU A 18 -3.69 3.83 -2.86
CA LEU A 18 -2.82 3.04 -3.74
C LEU A 18 -1.44 3.65 -3.89
N GLU A 19 -1.36 4.97 -4.05
CA GLU A 19 -0.10 5.72 -4.13
C GLU A 19 0.72 5.53 -2.86
N ILE A 20 0.09 5.73 -1.69
CA ILE A 20 0.72 5.50 -0.38
C ILE A 20 1.16 4.03 -0.22
N LEU A 21 0.34 3.06 -0.65
CA LEU A 21 0.68 1.64 -0.61
C LEU A 21 1.93 1.31 -1.44
N ASN A 22 2.08 1.94 -2.60
CA ASN A 22 3.24 1.75 -3.47
C ASN A 22 4.50 2.31 -2.81
N LEU A 23 4.44 3.50 -2.23
CA LEU A 23 5.58 4.11 -1.53
C LEU A 23 5.98 3.33 -0.27
N ILE A 24 5.00 2.75 0.45
CA ILE A 24 5.28 1.81 1.56
C ILE A 24 6.05 0.58 1.06
N ALA A 25 5.70 0.08 -0.13
CA ALA A 25 6.37 -1.06 -0.77
C ALA A 25 7.79 -0.73 -1.26
N GLU A 26 8.12 0.55 -1.39
CA GLU A 26 9.47 1.05 -1.66
C GLU A 26 10.27 1.23 -0.36
N GLY A 27 9.67 0.95 0.80
CA GLY A 27 10.33 1.05 2.10
C GLY A 27 10.28 2.45 2.70
N MET A 28 9.53 3.38 2.11
CA MET A 28 9.49 4.76 2.58
C MET A 28 8.85 4.88 3.96
N THR A 29 9.33 5.84 4.74
CA THR A 29 8.74 6.24 6.02
C THR A 29 7.56 7.19 5.80
N ASN A 30 6.68 7.34 6.80
CA ASN A 30 5.53 8.23 6.69
C ASN A 30 5.95 9.69 6.47
N ARG A 31 7.13 10.07 6.97
CA ARG A 31 7.71 11.39 6.74
C ARG A 31 8.08 11.57 5.27
N GLN A 32 8.85 10.63 4.71
CA GLN A 32 9.27 10.69 3.30
C GLN A 32 8.08 10.64 2.34
N ILE A 33 7.09 9.80 2.65
CA ILE A 33 5.81 9.78 1.91
C ILE A 33 5.12 11.13 1.99
N GLY A 34 5.10 11.76 3.17
CA GLY A 34 4.54 13.10 3.36
C GLY A 34 5.27 14.15 2.52
N GLU A 35 6.59 14.12 2.51
CA GLU A 35 7.43 15.03 1.71
C GLU A 35 7.15 14.85 0.21
N GLN A 36 7.07 13.61 -0.29
CA GLN A 36 6.81 13.33 -1.70
C GLN A 36 5.38 13.67 -2.14
N LEU A 37 4.41 13.47 -1.25
CA LEU A 37 3.00 13.67 -1.54
C LEU A 37 2.46 15.04 -1.11
N LEU A 38 3.33 15.93 -0.60
CA LEU A 38 2.98 17.23 -0.03
C LEU A 38 1.92 17.12 1.09
N LEU A 39 2.08 16.13 1.98
CA LEU A 39 1.23 15.87 3.12
C LEU A 39 2.02 15.97 4.44
N ALA A 40 1.34 16.37 5.50
CA ALA A 40 1.88 16.22 6.84
C ALA A 40 2.05 14.73 7.20
N GLU A 41 3.11 14.38 7.94
CA GLU A 41 3.37 13.00 8.38
C GLU A 41 2.18 12.39 9.12
N LYS A 42 1.47 13.19 9.94
CA LYS A 42 0.27 12.76 10.65
C LYS A 42 -0.86 12.36 9.69
N THR A 43 -1.01 13.09 8.59
CA THR A 43 -1.99 12.76 7.55
C THR A 43 -1.65 11.45 6.88
N VAL A 44 -0.36 11.21 6.58
CA VAL A 44 0.09 9.91 6.05
C VAL A 44 -0.17 8.79 7.05
N LYS A 45 0.10 9.00 8.35
CA LYS A 45 -0.24 8.03 9.41
C LYS A 45 -1.74 7.65 9.38
N ASN A 46 -2.62 8.64 9.21
CA ASN A 46 -4.05 8.38 9.11
C ASN A 46 -4.41 7.55 7.87
N TYR A 47 -3.83 7.88 6.72
CA TYR A 47 -4.01 7.10 5.50
C TYR A 47 -3.51 5.66 5.66
N VAL A 48 -2.34 5.46 6.26
CA VAL A 48 -1.77 4.12 6.52
C VAL A 48 -2.72 3.30 7.40
N SER A 49 -3.22 3.88 8.50
CA SER A 49 -4.15 3.20 9.39
C SER A 49 -5.46 2.84 8.68
N GLY A 50 -6.03 3.75 7.91
CA GLY A 50 -7.25 3.51 7.14
C GLY A 50 -7.06 2.44 6.05
N LEU A 51 -5.93 2.50 5.34
CA LEU A 51 -5.55 1.51 4.35
C LEU A 51 -5.40 0.12 4.97
N LEU A 52 -4.70 0.01 6.11
CA LEU A 52 -4.52 -1.26 6.79
C LEU A 52 -5.86 -1.85 7.24
N ALA A 53 -6.75 -1.01 7.77
CA ALA A 53 -8.11 -1.42 8.12
C ALA A 53 -8.90 -1.94 6.91
N LYS A 54 -8.84 -1.24 5.76
CA LYS A 54 -9.51 -1.67 4.51
C LYS A 54 -8.95 -2.98 3.95
N LEU A 55 -7.64 -3.20 4.10
CA LEU A 55 -6.98 -4.42 3.68
C LEU A 55 -7.12 -5.56 4.70
N GLY A 56 -7.71 -5.32 5.87
CA GLY A 56 -7.78 -6.29 6.97
C GLY A 56 -6.41 -6.63 7.56
N MET A 57 -5.44 -5.74 7.40
CA MET A 57 -4.05 -5.92 7.82
C MET A 57 -3.76 -5.19 9.13
N LYS A 58 -2.78 -5.71 9.88
CA LYS A 58 -2.35 -5.10 11.15
C LYS A 58 -0.96 -4.46 11.07
N SER A 59 -0.21 -4.72 10.00
CA SER A 59 1.18 -4.28 9.90
C SER A 59 1.52 -3.69 8.54
N ARG A 60 2.30 -2.59 8.55
CA ARG A 60 2.89 -1.99 7.34
C ARG A 60 3.75 -2.98 6.54
N ILE A 61 4.36 -3.97 7.21
CA ILE A 61 5.20 -4.98 6.54
C ILE A 61 4.31 -5.86 5.66
N GLN A 62 3.13 -6.26 6.15
CA GLN A 62 2.16 -7.05 5.38
C GLN A 62 1.69 -6.28 4.14
N ALA A 63 1.42 -4.98 4.30
CA ALA A 63 1.04 -4.11 3.18
C ALA A 63 2.17 -3.94 2.16
N ALA A 64 3.42 -3.77 2.61
CA ALA A 64 4.60 -3.67 1.75
C ALA A 64 4.80 -4.95 0.91
N VAL A 65 4.72 -6.12 1.54
CA VAL A 65 4.85 -7.42 0.87
C VAL A 65 3.75 -7.61 -0.19
N LEU A 66 2.49 -7.36 0.17
CA LEU A 66 1.35 -7.47 -0.77
C LEU A 66 1.58 -6.62 -2.03
N SER A 67 2.03 -5.39 -1.85
CA SER A 67 2.25 -4.46 -2.95
C SER A 67 3.47 -4.87 -3.80
N ALA A 68 4.55 -5.32 -3.16
CA ALA A 68 5.76 -5.82 -3.84
C ALA A 68 5.49 -7.09 -4.68
N GLU A 69 4.74 -8.05 -4.15
CA GLU A 69 4.33 -9.27 -4.87
C GLU A 69 3.54 -8.95 -6.14
N THR A 70 2.70 -7.92 -6.10
CA THR A 70 1.92 -7.52 -7.28
C THR A 70 2.80 -6.87 -8.34
N ARG A 71 3.81 -6.07 -7.97
CA ARG A 71 4.79 -5.49 -8.93
C ARG A 71 5.62 -6.56 -9.63
N GLY A 72 5.96 -7.65 -8.92
CA GLY A 72 6.66 -8.79 -9.51
C GLY A 72 5.84 -9.47 -10.62
N LYS A 73 4.51 -9.42 -10.52
CA LYS A 73 3.57 -10.01 -11.49
C LYS A 73 3.31 -9.13 -12.72
N ASP A 74 3.50 -7.82 -12.60
CA ASP A 74 3.31 -6.85 -13.67
C ASP A 74 4.52 -6.79 -14.62
N ARG A 75 5.73 -6.99 -14.07
CA ARG A 75 6.98 -7.06 -14.86
C ARG A 75 7.07 -8.29 -15.77
N SER A 76 6.28 -9.33 -15.52
CA SER A 76 6.21 -10.53 -16.36
C SER A 76 5.32 -10.40 -17.61
N HIS A 77 4.71 -9.23 -17.87
CA HIS A 77 3.91 -8.97 -19.07
C HIS A 77 4.58 -8.03 -20.09
N VAL A 78 5.83 -7.65 -19.87
CA VAL A 78 6.62 -6.90 -20.86
C VAL A 78 7.69 -7.85 -21.42
N ALA A 79 7.28 -8.63 -22.41
CA ALA A 79 8.15 -9.33 -23.36
C ALA A 79 7.89 -8.74 -24.76
#